data_AF-A0A2M8ISZ1-F1
#
_entry.id   AF-A0A2M8ISZ1-F1
#
_cell.length_a   1.000
_cell.length_b   1.000
_cell.length_c   1.000
_cell.angle_alpha   90.00
_cell.angle_beta   90.00
_cell.angle_gamma   90.00
#
_symmetry.space_group_name_H-M   'P 1'
#
loop_
_entity.id
_entity.type
_entity.pdbx_description
1 polymer ?
#
loop_
_entity_poly.entity_id
_entity_poly.type
_entity_poly.pdbx_seq_one_letter_code
_entity_poly.pdbx_strand_id
1 'polypeptide(L)' 'MNTPRTPVWKSIAATLEGDIASGHYAPGDKLPTEAALAARFGVNRHTVRRALADLGGRGILRS' A
#
# COMPACT_ATOMS: atom_id res chain seq x y z
N MET A 1 -5.70 -26.99 -11.38
CA MET A 1 -4.68 -26.17 -10.69
C MET A 1 -5.34 -24.86 -10.30
N ASN A 2 -5.64 -24.63 -9.02
CA ASN A 2 -6.30 -23.40 -8.57
C ASN A 2 -5.23 -22.46 -8.03
N THR A 3 -4.67 -21.60 -8.88
CA THR A 3 -3.65 -20.62 -8.47
C THR A 3 -4.27 -19.74 -7.36
N PRO A 4 -3.66 -19.65 -6.16
CA PRO A 4 -4.20 -18.80 -5.12
C PRO A 4 -4.20 -17.36 -5.63
N ARG A 5 -5.39 -16.75 -5.73
CA ARG A 5 -5.49 -15.33 -6.08
C ARG A 5 -4.93 -14.54 -4.91
N THR A 6 -3.73 -13.98 -5.08
CA THR A 6 -3.18 -13.03 -4.11
C THR A 6 -4.21 -11.93 -3.85
N PRO A 7 -4.58 -11.66 -2.60
CA PRO A 7 -5.50 -10.59 -2.28
C PRO A 7 -4.97 -9.26 -2.83
N VAL A 8 -5.85 -8.47 -3.46
CA VAL A 8 -5.48 -7.19 -4.11
C VAL A 8 -4.72 -6.25 -3.16
N TRP A 9 -5.10 -6.22 -1.87
CA TRP A 9 -4.42 -5.41 -0.87
C TRP A 9 -2.95 -5.80 -0.66
N LYS A 10 -2.58 -7.08 -0.83
CA LYS A 10 -1.17 -7.52 -0.72
C LYS A 10 -0.35 -7.00 -1.89
N SER A 11 -0.90 -7.01 -3.11
CA SER A 11 -0.22 -6.46 -4.28
C SER A 11 -0.02 -4.94 -4.15
N ILE A 12 -1.02 -4.23 -3.61
CA ILE A 12 -0.90 -2.79 -3.32
C ILE A 12 0.17 -2.52 -2.27
N ALA A 13 0.20 -3.29 -1.17
CA ALA A 13 1.21 -3.15 -0.13
C ALA A 13 2.62 -3.36 -0.69
N ALA A 14 2.84 -4.41 -1.49
CA ALA A 14 4.13 -4.67 -2.13
C ALA A 14 4.54 -3.56 -3.10
N THR A 15 3.59 -2.99 -3.84
CA THR A 15 3.87 -1.86 -4.75
C THR A 15 4.28 -0.61 -3.97
N LEU A 16 3.54 -0.27 -2.91
CA LEU A 16 3.85 0.87 -2.06
C LEU A 16 5.18 0.71 -1.33
N GLU A 17 5.48 -0.50 -0.84
CA GLU A 17 6.78 -0.83 -0.26
C GLU A 17 7.92 -0.61 -1.26
N GLY A 18 7.72 -1.02 -2.52
CA GLY A 18 8.67 -0.76 -3.61
C GLY A 18 8.86 0.73 -3.89
N ASP A 19 7.78 1.52 -3.93
CA ASP A 19 7.84 2.97 -4.12
C ASP A 19 8.64 3.64 -2.98
N ILE A 20 8.39 3.24 -1.73
CA ILE A 20 9.12 3.74 -0.55
C ILE A 20 10.59 3.34 -0.61
N ALA A 21 10.88 2.07 -0.89
CA ALA A 21 12.24 1.55 -0.98
C ALA A 21 13.05 2.20 -2.12
N SER A 22 12.38 2.59 -3.21
CA SER A 22 12.99 3.29 -4.34
C SER A 22 13.21 4.78 -4.08
N GLY A 23 12.78 5.30 -2.91
CA GLY A 23 12.89 6.71 -2.55
C GLY A 23 11.86 7.63 -3.21
N HIS A 24 10.78 7.07 -3.79
CA HIS A 24 9.67 7.87 -4.30
C HIS A 24 8.94 8.62 -3.17
N TYR A 25 8.93 8.02 -1.98
CA TYR A 25 8.51 8.64 -0.74
C TYR A 25 9.69 8.63 0.21
N ALA A 26 10.23 9.80 0.56
CA ALA A 26 11.35 9.87 1.48
C ALA A 26 10.90 9.47 2.90
N PRO A 27 11.79 8.95 3.75
CA PRO A 27 11.50 8.76 5.16
C PRO A 27 11.04 10.09 5.80
N GLY A 28 9.81 10.11 6.31
CA GLY A 28 9.20 11.31 6.89
C GLY A 28 8.28 12.09 5.94
N ASP A 29 8.28 11.78 4.64
CA ASP A 29 7.27 12.32 3.73
C ASP A 29 5.90 11.75 4.03
N LYS A 30 4.89 12.60 3.84
CA LYS A 30 3.51 12.16 3.90
C LYS A 30 3.15 11.40 2.64
N LEU A 31 2.70 10.17 2.81
CA LEU A 31 2.04 9.43 1.74
C LEU A 31 0.78 10.18 1.26
N PRO A 32 0.38 9.96 -0.01
CA PRO A 32 -0.93 10.39 -0.48
C PRO A 32 -2.04 9.81 0.40
N THR A 33 -3.17 10.51 0.48
CA THR A 33 -4.31 10.06 1.27
C THR A 33 -4.85 8.71 0.76
N GLU A 34 -5.56 7.98 1.62
CA GLU A 34 -6.18 6.70 1.24
C GLU A 34 -7.06 6.83 -0.01
N ALA A 35 -7.73 7.98 -0.17
CA ALA A 35 -8.57 8.27 -1.34
C ALA A 35 -7.73 8.48 -2.61
N ALA A 36 -6.61 9.18 -2.53
CA ALA A 36 -5.71 9.39 -3.68
C ALA A 36 -5.08 8.06 -4.12
N LEU A 37 -4.64 7.23 -3.16
CA LEU A 37 -4.13 5.90 -3.44
C LEU A 37 -5.22 4.99 -4.01
N ALA A 38 -6.45 5.06 -3.49
CA ALA A 38 -7.58 4.29 -4.01
C ALA A 38 -7.88 4.63 -5.47
N ALA A 39 -7.84 5.93 -5.82
CA ALA A 39 -7.95 6.38 -7.20
C ALA A 39 -6.78 5.90 -8.06
N ARG A 40 -5.54 5.98 -7.57
CA ARG A 40 -4.32 5.50 -8.27
C ARG A 40 -4.40 4.01 -8.61
N PHE A 41 -4.88 3.19 -7.67
CA PHE A 41 -4.95 1.74 -7.84
C PHE A 41 -6.30 1.26 -8.41
N GLY A 42 -7.28 2.13 -8.59
CA GLY A 42 -8.63 1.76 -9.07
C GLY A 42 -9.38 0.83 -8.11
N VAL A 43 -9.18 0.99 -6.81
CA VAL A 43 -9.77 0.11 -5.78
C VAL A 43 -10.57 0.89 -4.75
N ASN A 44 -11.30 0.17 -3.89
CA ASN A 44 -11.97 0.78 -2.76
C ASN A 44 -10.93 1.26 -1.70
N ARG A 45 -11.16 2.43 -1.09
CA ARG A 45 -10.37 2.97 0.02
C ARG A 45 -10.12 1.96 1.15
N HIS A 46 -11.08 1.06 1.42
CA HIS A 46 -10.93 0.05 2.47
C HIS A 46 -9.85 -0.99 2.13
N THR A 47 -9.65 -1.29 0.85
CA THR A 47 -8.58 -2.17 0.36
C THR A 47 -7.22 -1.49 0.54
N VAL A 48 -7.12 -0.19 0.23
CA VAL A 48 -5.90 0.61 0.46
C VAL A 48 -5.59 0.71 1.94
N ARG A 49 -6.57 1.04 2.77
CA ARG A 49 -6.40 1.11 4.23
C ARG A 49 -5.83 -0.19 4.79
N ARG A 50 -6.30 -1.33 4.29
CA ARG A 50 -5.76 -2.64 4.70
C ARG A 50 -4.30 -2.83 4.27
N ALA A 51 -3.93 -2.38 3.07
CA ALA A 51 -2.54 -2.40 2.62
C ALA A 51 -1.65 -1.50 3.48
N LEU A 52 -2.10 -0.27 3.77
CA LEU A 52 -1.37 0.67 4.63
C LEU A 52 -1.24 0.15 6.07
N ALA A 53 -2.29 -0.47 6.62
CA ALA A 53 -2.26 -1.09 7.94
C ALA A 53 -1.27 -2.26 8.01
N ASP A 54 -1.17 -3.07 6.95
CA ASP A 54 -0.17 -4.14 6.85
C ASP A 54 1.25 -3.58 6.84
N LEU A 55 1.51 -2.54 6.04
CA LEU A 55 2.79 -1.85 6.02
C LEU A 55 3.14 -1.17 7.35
N GLY A 56 2.15 -0.60 8.04
CA GLY A 56 2.30 -0.06 9.39
C GLY A 56 2.61 -1.14 10.42
N GLY A 57 1.92 -2.29 10.36
CA GLY A 57 2.18 -3.44 11.21
C GLY A 57 3.57 -4.06 11.00
N ARG A 58 4.11 -3.94 9.78
CA ARG A 58 5.47 -4.36 9.43
C ARG A 58 6.55 -3.32 9.79
N GLY A 59 6.16 -2.14 10.27
CA GLY A 59 7.09 -1.05 10.64
C GLY A 59 7.66 -0.27 9.45
N ILE A 60 7.14 -0.48 8.24
CA ILE A 60 7.54 0.25 7.02
C ILE A 60 6.94 1.66 7.04
N LEU A 61 5.71 1.77 7.56
CA LEU A 61 5.00 3.03 7.72
C LEU A 61 4.80 3.36 9.20
N ARG A 62 4.79 4.67 9.49
CA ARG A 62 4.41 5.23 10.78
C ARG A 62 3.36 6.30 10.49
N SER A 63 2.17 6.12 11.06
CA SER A 63 1.08 7.11 11.05
C SER A 63 1.31 8.17 12.11
#